data_AF-A0A4Q3HM10-F1
#
_entry.id   AF-A0A4Q3HM10-F1
#
_cell.length_a   1.000
_cell.length_b   1.000
_cell.length_c   1.000
_cell.angle_alpha   90.00
_cell.angle_beta   90.00
_cell.angle_gamma   90.00
#
_symmetry.space_group_name_H-M   'P 1'
#
loop_
_entity.id
_entity.type
_entity.pdbx_description
1 polymer ?
#
loop_
_entity_poly.entity_id
_entity_poly.type
_entity_poly.pdbx_seq_one_letter_code
_entity_poly.pdbx_strand_id
1 'polypeptide(L)'
;FINCVRYLGPSFGGINLEDIKAPECFIIESRLRELMDIPVFHDDQHGTAIIAAAGLINALELTGRDLKTTKLVCNGAGAAAIACIELIKAMGFNPANIILCDTKGVIYQGRTEGMNQWKSAHAVKSDSRTLEEAMKGADVVFGLSQKGAFTEAMIRSMADKPIIFAMANPDPEITPEEVARIRDDAIMATGRSDYPNQVNNVLGFPYIFRGALDVRARQINDAMKIAAAQALADLAREDVPDDVAAAYQGNRPRFGPQYIIPVPFDPRLISAIPVAVARAAMESGAARRDITDLDAYGRELSARRDPIAATTQGIYDRVRRFPKRVVFAEAEEEQVMRAAISFCSQGLGTAILLGRDDVIRETAEKAGIDLERPGIEIINARISNRVDTYIDFLYARLQRHGLLLRDVQRLIHHDRNHFAATMVAVGDADAMVTGTTRNYA
;
A
#
# COMPACT_ATOMS: atom_id res chain seq x y z
N PHE A 1 12.29 0.28 -35.45
CA PHE A 1 11.73 -0.10 -34.14
C PHE A 1 10.20 -0.28 -34.20
N ILE A 2 9.41 0.77 -34.41
CA ILE A 2 7.92 0.72 -34.40
C ILE A 2 7.35 -0.42 -35.25
N ASN A 3 7.81 -0.59 -36.49
CA ASN A 3 7.34 -1.68 -37.36
C ASN A 3 7.64 -3.07 -36.79
N CYS A 4 8.77 -3.26 -36.12
CA CYS A 4 9.11 -4.54 -35.49
C CYS A 4 8.09 -4.87 -34.39
N VAL A 5 7.81 -3.92 -33.51
CA VAL A 5 6.83 -4.10 -32.42
C VAL A 5 5.43 -4.33 -32.98
N ARG A 6 5.00 -3.52 -33.97
CA ARG A 6 3.70 -3.65 -34.62
C ARG A 6 3.48 -5.04 -35.21
N TYR A 7 4.44 -5.57 -35.97
CA TYR A 7 4.29 -6.87 -36.63
C TYR A 7 4.37 -8.06 -35.65
N LEU A 8 5.06 -7.90 -34.52
CA LEU A 8 5.09 -8.90 -33.45
C LEU A 8 3.91 -8.80 -32.48
N GLY A 9 3.17 -7.69 -32.50
CA GLY A 9 2.04 -7.39 -31.62
C GLY A 9 1.01 -8.52 -31.43
N PRO A 10 0.60 -9.26 -32.49
CA PRO A 10 -0.39 -10.33 -32.34
C PRO A 10 0.00 -11.46 -31.37
N SER A 11 1.29 -11.60 -31.04
CA SER A 11 1.78 -12.61 -30.07
C SER A 11 1.62 -12.18 -28.61
N PHE A 12 1.29 -10.91 -28.34
CA PHE A 12 1.30 -10.34 -26.99
C PHE A 12 -0.07 -9.78 -26.59
N GLY A 13 -0.35 -9.81 -25.28
CA GLY A 13 -1.53 -9.17 -24.70
C GLY A 13 -1.37 -7.67 -24.43
N GLY A 14 -0.14 -7.18 -24.42
CA GLY A 14 0.25 -5.78 -24.18
C GLY A 14 1.76 -5.61 -24.38
N ILE A 15 2.22 -4.36 -24.54
CA ILE A 15 3.61 -4.00 -24.79
C ILE A 15 4.09 -3.05 -23.69
N ASN A 16 5.12 -3.47 -22.95
CA ASN A 16 5.87 -2.59 -22.05
C ASN A 16 7.13 -2.09 -22.76
N LEU A 17 7.27 -0.77 -22.89
CA LEU A 17 8.44 -0.10 -23.43
C LEU A 17 9.35 0.33 -22.28
N GLU A 18 10.64 0.06 -22.43
CA GLU A 18 11.67 0.28 -21.41
C GLU A 18 12.94 0.83 -22.07
N ASP A 19 13.68 1.66 -21.34
CA ASP A 19 15.03 2.13 -21.67
C ASP A 19 15.15 2.78 -23.07
N ILE A 20 14.10 3.47 -23.51
CA ILE A 20 14.10 4.22 -24.76
C ILE A 20 14.39 5.69 -24.47
N LYS A 21 15.51 6.18 -25.03
CA LYS A 21 15.92 7.58 -24.86
C LYS A 21 14.87 8.57 -25.40
N ALA A 22 14.83 9.76 -24.78
CA ALA A 22 14.08 10.89 -25.30
C ALA A 22 14.85 11.62 -26.43
N PRO A 23 14.17 12.18 -27.44
CA PRO A 23 12.71 12.27 -27.59
C PRO A 23 12.05 11.08 -28.32
N GLU A 24 12.81 10.09 -28.77
CA GLU A 24 12.29 8.97 -29.58
C GLU A 24 11.21 8.17 -28.85
N CYS A 25 11.33 8.00 -27.53
CA CYS A 25 10.33 7.30 -26.71
C CYS A 25 8.92 7.87 -26.84
N PHE A 26 8.76 9.20 -26.92
CA PHE A 26 7.46 9.84 -27.09
C PHE A 26 6.81 9.47 -28.43
N ILE A 27 7.61 9.51 -29.51
CA ILE A 27 7.14 9.19 -30.86
C ILE A 27 6.81 7.71 -30.95
N ILE A 28 7.67 6.85 -30.40
CA ILE A 28 7.49 5.41 -30.41
C ILE A 28 6.20 5.04 -29.66
N GLU A 29 6.00 5.53 -28.43
CA GLU A 29 4.80 5.23 -27.65
C GLU A 29 3.54 5.73 -28.37
N SER A 30 3.51 7.00 -28.77
CA SER A 30 2.37 7.62 -29.45
C SER A 30 1.96 6.84 -30.70
N ARG A 31 2.92 6.51 -31.57
CA ARG A 31 2.66 5.75 -32.80
C ARG A 31 2.21 4.31 -32.53
N LEU A 32 2.79 3.64 -31.53
CA LEU A 32 2.37 2.28 -31.18
C LEU A 32 0.96 2.26 -30.60
N ARG A 33 0.60 3.23 -29.75
CA ARG A 33 -0.76 3.38 -29.22
C ARG A 33 -1.80 3.63 -30.32
N GLU A 34 -1.44 4.35 -31.37
CA GLU A 34 -2.33 4.57 -32.53
C GLU A 34 -2.48 3.32 -33.42
N LEU A 35 -1.40 2.55 -33.59
CA LEU A 35 -1.35 1.45 -34.56
C LEU A 35 -1.79 0.10 -33.99
N MET A 36 -1.75 -0.08 -32.68
CA MET A 36 -1.95 -1.38 -32.02
C MET A 36 -3.31 -1.43 -31.31
N ASP A 37 -3.94 -2.61 -31.31
CA ASP A 37 -5.19 -2.87 -30.58
C ASP A 37 -4.96 -3.52 -29.19
N ILE A 38 -3.76 -3.34 -28.64
CA ILE A 38 -3.35 -3.86 -27.32
C ILE A 38 -2.69 -2.73 -26.53
N PRO A 39 -2.74 -2.75 -25.18
CA PRO A 39 -2.20 -1.68 -24.37
C PRO A 39 -0.69 -1.58 -24.56
N VAL A 40 -0.23 -0.36 -24.82
CA VAL A 40 1.19 0.02 -24.85
C VAL A 40 1.43 0.95 -23.66
N PHE A 41 2.44 0.63 -22.86
CA PHE A 41 2.85 1.38 -21.69
C PHE A 41 4.36 1.58 -21.75
N HIS A 42 4.85 2.72 -21.27
CA HIS A 42 6.27 2.97 -21.13
C HIS A 42 6.60 3.16 -19.66
N ASP A 43 7.38 2.25 -19.09
CA ASP A 43 7.52 2.18 -17.63
C ASP A 43 8.33 3.36 -17.08
N ASP A 44 9.46 3.69 -17.72
CA ASP A 44 10.27 4.87 -17.33
C ASP A 44 9.47 6.18 -17.30
N GLN A 45 8.44 6.29 -18.13
CA GLN A 45 7.56 7.46 -18.18
C GLN A 45 6.42 7.33 -17.17
N HIS A 46 5.50 6.40 -17.44
CA HIS A 46 4.23 6.34 -16.74
C HIS A 46 4.34 5.59 -15.42
N GLY A 47 5.25 4.61 -15.31
CA GLY A 47 5.56 3.94 -14.04
C GLY A 47 6.04 4.96 -13.00
N THR A 48 7.10 5.70 -13.35
CA THR A 48 7.64 6.78 -12.49
C THR A 48 6.55 7.78 -12.10
N ALA A 49 5.75 8.24 -13.08
CA ALA A 49 4.68 9.20 -12.85
C ALA A 49 3.63 8.70 -11.86
N ILE A 50 3.18 7.46 -11.99
CA ILE A 50 2.14 6.88 -11.12
C ILE A 50 2.65 6.74 -9.68
N ILE A 51 3.87 6.25 -9.48
CA ILE A 51 4.41 6.08 -8.13
C ILE A 51 4.71 7.43 -7.48
N ALA A 52 5.26 8.39 -8.24
CA ALA A 52 5.48 9.76 -7.76
C ALA A 52 4.15 10.44 -7.39
N ALA A 53 3.10 10.26 -8.20
CA ALA A 53 1.77 10.78 -7.91
C ALA A 53 1.16 10.14 -6.64
N ALA A 54 1.31 8.83 -6.45
CA ALA A 54 0.87 8.14 -5.23
C ALA A 54 1.53 8.71 -3.97
N GLY A 55 2.86 8.86 -4.02
CA GLY A 55 3.60 9.51 -2.94
C GLY A 55 3.17 10.96 -2.71
N LEU A 56 2.94 11.72 -3.79
CA LEU A 56 2.48 13.10 -3.70
C LEU A 56 1.11 13.21 -3.02
N ILE A 57 0.13 12.38 -3.38
CA ILE A 57 -1.19 12.35 -2.73
C ILE A 57 -1.03 12.23 -1.20
N ASN A 58 -0.19 11.31 -0.76
CA ASN A 58 0.04 11.05 0.66
C ASN A 58 0.87 12.14 1.35
N ALA A 59 1.86 12.72 0.67
CA ALA A 59 2.63 13.84 1.21
C ALA A 59 1.79 15.12 1.36
N LEU A 60 0.87 15.39 0.42
CA LEU A 60 -0.07 16.49 0.52
C LEU A 60 -1.04 16.31 1.69
N GLU A 61 -1.57 15.10 1.89
CA GLU A 61 -2.40 14.74 3.05
C GLU A 61 -1.66 15.04 4.37
N LEU A 62 -0.44 14.51 4.53
CA LEU A 62 0.36 14.69 5.74
C LEU A 62 0.75 16.14 6.03
N THR A 63 0.79 16.98 5.00
CA THR A 63 1.14 18.39 5.13
C THR A 63 -0.07 19.33 5.10
N GLY A 64 -1.29 18.80 4.94
CA GLY A 64 -2.53 19.57 4.89
C GLY A 64 -2.64 20.49 3.67
N ARG A 65 -2.06 20.07 2.53
CA ARG A 65 -2.01 20.87 1.30
C ARG A 65 -3.06 20.44 0.28
N ASP A 66 -3.59 21.41 -0.46
CA ASP A 66 -4.50 21.18 -1.58
C ASP A 66 -3.73 21.16 -2.92
N LEU A 67 -4.05 20.17 -3.76
CA LEU A 67 -3.44 19.96 -5.08
C LEU A 67 -3.52 21.20 -6.00
N LYS A 68 -4.57 22.02 -5.88
CA LYS A 68 -4.82 23.20 -6.72
C LYS A 68 -4.01 24.42 -6.31
N THR A 69 -3.59 24.51 -5.05
CA THR A 69 -2.85 25.67 -4.51
C THR A 69 -1.37 25.41 -4.31
N THR A 70 -0.98 24.14 -4.22
CA THR A 70 0.41 23.70 -4.05
C THR A 70 1.29 24.19 -5.21
N LYS A 71 2.51 24.66 -4.91
CA LYS A 71 3.52 25.04 -5.90
C LYS A 71 4.55 23.93 -6.08
N LEU A 72 4.70 23.47 -7.31
CA LEU A 72 5.62 22.38 -7.66
C LEU A 72 6.70 22.86 -8.63
N VAL A 73 7.94 22.54 -8.31
CA VAL A 73 9.07 22.66 -9.23
C VAL A 73 9.46 21.27 -9.71
N CYS A 74 9.58 21.07 -11.01
CA CYS A 74 10.11 19.85 -11.59
C CYS A 74 11.44 20.15 -12.28
N ASN A 75 12.52 19.55 -11.80
CA ASN A 75 13.85 19.66 -12.37
C ASN A 75 14.17 18.44 -13.22
N GLY A 76 14.40 18.68 -14.51
CA GLY A 76 14.48 17.66 -15.54
C GLY A 76 13.30 17.81 -16.51
N ALA A 77 13.57 17.80 -17.81
CA ALA A 77 12.56 17.93 -18.86
C ALA A 77 12.60 16.75 -19.85
N GLY A 78 12.93 15.57 -19.32
CA GLY A 78 12.90 14.29 -20.02
C GLY A 78 11.52 13.62 -19.95
N ALA A 79 11.47 12.37 -20.39
CA ALA A 79 10.22 11.64 -20.55
C ALA A 79 9.48 11.37 -19.23
N ALA A 80 10.20 10.93 -18.20
CA ALA A 80 9.64 10.77 -16.85
C ALA A 80 9.07 12.07 -16.29
N ALA A 81 9.82 13.17 -16.40
CA ALA A 81 9.40 14.47 -15.86
C ALA A 81 8.12 15.01 -16.51
N ILE A 82 8.06 14.92 -17.84
CA ILE A 82 6.88 15.32 -18.60
C ILE A 82 5.68 14.44 -18.22
N ALA A 83 5.87 13.12 -18.11
CA ALA A 83 4.82 12.20 -17.70
C ALA A 83 4.31 12.47 -16.27
N CYS A 84 5.21 12.75 -15.30
CA CYS A 84 4.84 13.14 -13.95
C CYS A 84 3.97 14.41 -13.96
N ILE A 85 4.38 15.44 -14.69
CA ILE A 85 3.63 16.70 -14.77
C ILE A 85 2.26 16.51 -15.42
N GLU A 86 2.19 15.79 -16.54
CA GLU A 86 0.92 15.56 -17.23
C GLU A 86 -0.05 14.75 -16.38
N LEU A 87 0.44 13.74 -15.65
CA LEU A 87 -0.41 12.95 -14.76
C LEU A 87 -0.97 13.79 -13.61
N ILE A 88 -0.15 14.59 -12.91
CA ILE A 88 -0.67 15.42 -11.80
C ILE A 88 -1.62 16.52 -12.31
N LYS A 89 -1.39 17.07 -13.50
CA LYS A 89 -2.35 17.99 -14.15
C LYS A 89 -3.68 17.29 -14.42
N ALA A 90 -3.65 16.05 -14.93
CA ALA A 90 -4.85 15.25 -15.16
C ALA A 90 -5.60 14.93 -13.86
N MET A 91 -4.89 14.84 -12.73
CA MET A 91 -5.47 14.72 -11.38
C MET A 91 -6.06 16.02 -10.83
N GLY A 92 -5.83 17.16 -11.51
CA GLY A 92 -6.37 18.46 -11.13
C GLY A 92 -5.36 19.45 -10.53
N PHE A 93 -4.05 19.16 -10.59
CA PHE A 93 -3.02 20.12 -10.20
C PHE A 93 -3.06 21.35 -11.10
N ASN A 94 -3.00 22.55 -10.52
CA ASN A 94 -3.09 23.77 -11.29
C ASN A 94 -1.83 23.98 -12.16
N PRO A 95 -1.92 23.98 -13.51
CA PRO A 95 -0.75 24.13 -14.37
C PRO A 95 0.04 25.43 -14.13
N ALA A 96 -0.62 26.50 -13.65
CA ALA A 96 0.04 27.76 -13.35
C ALA A 96 1.00 27.70 -12.15
N ASN A 97 0.85 26.67 -11.30
CA ASN A 97 1.68 26.46 -10.11
C ASN A 97 2.82 25.45 -10.35
N ILE A 98 3.01 25.01 -11.59
CA ILE A 98 4.07 24.06 -11.96
C ILE A 98 5.16 24.80 -12.71
N ILE A 99 6.40 24.78 -12.22
CA ILE A 99 7.57 25.29 -12.92
C ILE A 99 8.44 24.12 -13.36
N LEU A 100 8.62 23.95 -14.67
CA LEU A 100 9.53 22.97 -15.25
C LEU A 100 10.90 23.62 -15.52
N CYS A 101 11.97 22.94 -15.12
CA CYS A 101 13.36 23.36 -15.33
C CYS A 101 14.12 22.30 -16.13
N ASP A 102 15.04 22.74 -16.98
CA ASP A 102 16.02 21.87 -17.66
C ASP A 102 17.46 22.42 -17.49
N THR A 103 18.40 21.89 -18.27
CA THR A 103 19.82 22.29 -18.22
C THR A 103 20.08 23.76 -18.53
N LYS A 104 19.11 24.52 -19.06
CA LYS A 104 19.22 25.96 -19.29
C LYS A 104 18.35 26.78 -18.33
N GLY A 105 17.78 26.15 -17.30
CA GLY A 105 16.93 26.79 -16.30
C GLY A 105 15.44 26.64 -16.60
N VAL A 106 14.65 27.63 -16.20
CA VAL A 106 13.18 27.58 -16.24
C VAL A 106 12.68 27.49 -17.69
N ILE A 107 11.65 26.69 -17.92
CA ILE A 107 10.89 26.63 -19.17
C ILE A 107 9.77 27.67 -19.11
N TYR A 108 10.02 28.84 -19.71
CA TYR A 108 9.10 29.98 -19.68
C TYR A 108 8.62 30.37 -21.08
N GLN A 109 7.49 31.09 -21.13
CA GLN A 109 6.94 31.61 -22.39
C GLN A 109 7.89 32.64 -23.03
N GLY A 110 8.27 32.41 -24.28
CA GLY A 110 9.23 33.25 -25.02
C GLY A 110 10.68 32.77 -24.95
N ARG A 111 10.97 31.71 -24.19
CA ARG A 111 12.28 31.04 -24.24
C ARG A 111 12.49 30.43 -25.63
N THR A 112 13.67 30.62 -26.21
CA THR A 112 14.03 30.05 -27.52
C THR A 112 15.05 28.91 -27.42
N GLU A 113 15.96 28.96 -26.45
CA GLU A 113 17.05 27.99 -26.32
C GLU A 113 16.57 26.64 -25.73
N GLY A 114 16.90 25.53 -26.40
CA GLY A 114 16.65 24.17 -25.90
C GLY A 114 15.18 23.75 -25.86
N MET A 115 14.30 24.51 -26.53
CA MET A 115 12.86 24.25 -26.60
C MET A 115 12.53 23.21 -27.67
N ASN A 116 11.50 22.42 -27.39
CA ASN A 116 10.90 21.47 -28.34
C ASN A 116 9.38 21.43 -28.11
N GLN A 117 8.65 20.71 -28.95
CA GLN A 117 7.19 20.67 -28.88
C GLN A 117 6.65 20.18 -27.52
N TRP A 118 7.32 19.19 -26.91
CA TRP A 118 6.90 18.62 -25.63
C TRP A 118 7.12 19.64 -24.51
N LYS A 119 8.29 20.28 -24.43
CA LYS A 119 8.60 21.34 -23.45
C LYS A 119 7.69 22.56 -23.59
N SER A 120 7.35 22.94 -24.82
CA SER A 120 6.55 24.14 -25.09
C SER A 120 5.16 24.10 -24.45
N ALA A 121 4.58 22.91 -24.31
CA ALA A 121 3.29 22.70 -23.62
C ALA A 121 3.35 22.99 -22.10
N HIS A 122 4.54 23.08 -21.51
CA HIS A 122 4.75 23.36 -20.10
C HIS A 122 5.40 24.72 -19.85
N ALA A 123 5.52 25.56 -20.86
CA ALA A 123 6.09 26.90 -20.72
C ALA A 123 5.14 27.82 -19.94
N VAL A 124 5.60 28.32 -18.80
CA VAL A 124 4.81 29.18 -17.91
C VAL A 124 5.19 30.66 -18.02
N LYS A 125 4.27 31.55 -17.63
CA LYS A 125 4.60 32.96 -17.39
C LYS A 125 5.24 33.07 -16.02
N SER A 126 6.56 33.28 -15.98
CA SER A 126 7.32 33.45 -14.75
C SER A 126 8.50 34.37 -15.01
N ASP A 127 8.95 35.09 -13.98
CA ASP A 127 10.17 35.90 -14.01
C ASP A 127 11.41 35.11 -13.59
N SER A 128 11.24 33.94 -12.94
CA SER A 128 12.33 33.04 -12.61
C SER A 128 13.01 32.52 -13.89
N ARG A 129 14.34 32.47 -13.88
CA ARG A 129 15.18 31.98 -14.98
C ARG A 129 16.03 30.80 -14.55
N THR A 130 16.41 30.73 -13.28
CA THR A 130 17.23 29.62 -12.75
C THR A 130 16.40 28.64 -11.91
N LEU A 131 16.93 27.42 -11.71
CA LEU A 131 16.35 26.46 -10.78
C LEU A 131 16.30 27.04 -9.36
N GLU A 132 17.35 27.74 -8.93
CA GLU A 132 17.43 28.35 -7.60
C GLU A 132 16.32 29.38 -7.36
N GLU A 133 16.01 30.20 -8.36
CA GLU A 133 14.92 31.15 -8.29
C GLU A 133 13.55 30.48 -8.26
N ALA A 134 13.37 29.38 -9.00
CA ALA A 134 12.12 28.63 -9.01
C ALA A 134 11.84 27.91 -7.68
N MET A 135 12.88 27.46 -6.98
CA MET A 135 12.79 26.73 -5.71
C MET A 135 12.31 27.58 -4.53
N LYS A 136 12.45 28.91 -4.62
CA LYS A 136 12.06 29.84 -3.54
C LYS A 136 10.56 29.75 -3.25
N GLY A 137 10.23 29.28 -2.04
CA GLY A 137 8.85 29.10 -1.59
C GLY A 137 8.08 28.01 -2.34
N ALA A 138 8.77 27.08 -3.02
CA ALA A 138 8.14 25.89 -3.58
C ALA A 138 7.71 24.93 -2.46
N ASP A 139 6.53 24.34 -2.60
CA ASP A 139 6.02 23.32 -1.66
C ASP A 139 6.58 21.94 -1.98
N VAL A 140 6.68 21.64 -3.28
CA VAL A 140 7.08 20.34 -3.81
C VAL A 140 8.22 20.52 -4.80
N VAL A 141 9.22 19.65 -4.75
CA VAL A 141 10.18 19.49 -5.83
C VAL A 141 10.24 18.05 -6.34
N PHE A 142 10.14 17.87 -7.65
CA PHE A 142 10.41 16.62 -8.36
C PHE A 142 11.77 16.72 -9.08
N GLY A 143 12.74 15.93 -8.65
CA GLY A 143 14.03 15.74 -9.31
C GLY A 143 14.00 14.51 -10.21
N LEU A 144 14.15 14.73 -11.52
CA LEU A 144 14.23 13.73 -12.57
C LEU A 144 15.37 14.10 -13.52
N SER A 145 16.54 14.35 -12.94
CA SER A 145 17.66 15.03 -13.57
C SER A 145 18.98 14.28 -13.34
N GLN A 146 19.89 14.84 -12.53
CA GLN A 146 21.22 14.31 -12.29
C GLN A 146 21.62 14.51 -10.82
N LYS A 147 22.57 13.69 -10.37
CA LYS A 147 23.19 13.78 -9.04
C LYS A 147 23.60 15.20 -8.69
N GLY A 148 23.30 15.61 -7.45
CA GLY A 148 23.77 16.88 -6.88
C GLY A 148 23.15 18.13 -7.49
N ALA A 149 22.03 18.01 -8.21
CA ALA A 149 21.36 19.16 -8.82
C ALA A 149 20.65 20.08 -7.80
N PHE A 150 20.31 19.57 -6.61
CA PHE A 150 19.69 20.37 -5.56
C PHE A 150 20.74 20.79 -4.53
N THR A 151 20.93 22.11 -4.39
CA THR A 151 21.89 22.67 -3.44
C THR A 151 21.24 22.91 -2.09
N GLU A 152 22.06 23.01 -1.04
CA GLU A 152 21.59 23.37 0.30
C GLU A 152 20.78 24.67 0.32
N ALA A 153 21.23 25.69 -0.41
CA ALA A 153 20.53 26.98 -0.51
C ALA A 153 19.12 26.83 -1.10
N MET A 154 18.96 25.98 -2.12
CA MET A 154 17.65 25.69 -2.71
C MET A 154 16.71 25.05 -1.70
N ILE A 155 17.18 24.03 -0.98
CA ILE A 155 16.37 23.33 0.03
C ILE A 155 15.98 24.27 1.18
N ARG A 156 16.89 25.12 1.66
CA ARG A 156 16.57 26.13 2.68
C ARG A 156 15.52 27.14 2.21
N SER A 157 15.49 27.43 0.91
CA SER A 157 14.57 28.42 0.34
C SER A 157 13.15 27.91 0.10
N MET A 158 12.90 26.60 0.19
CA MET A 158 11.57 26.01 0.02
C MET A 158 10.61 26.40 1.16
N ALA A 159 9.31 26.20 0.94
CA ALA A 159 8.28 26.43 1.94
C ALA A 159 8.41 25.50 3.16
N ASP A 160 7.63 25.78 4.21
CA ASP A 160 7.56 24.94 5.41
C ASP A 160 7.09 23.52 5.10
N LYS A 161 7.63 22.50 5.77
CA LYS A 161 7.37 21.08 5.49
C LYS A 161 7.52 20.74 4.00
N PRO A 162 8.68 20.96 3.38
CA PRO A 162 8.86 20.78 1.94
C PRO A 162 8.74 19.30 1.58
N ILE A 163 8.13 19.02 0.42
CA ILE A 163 7.99 17.68 -0.14
C ILE A 163 9.04 17.53 -1.24
N ILE A 164 9.99 16.63 -1.07
CA ILE A 164 11.16 16.52 -1.94
C ILE A 164 11.25 15.09 -2.49
N PHE A 165 11.06 14.96 -3.79
CA PHE A 165 11.23 13.70 -4.51
C PHE A 165 12.50 13.79 -5.35
N ALA A 166 13.61 13.19 -4.89
CA ALA A 166 14.89 13.17 -5.58
C ALA A 166 15.09 11.81 -6.27
N MET A 167 14.62 11.68 -7.52
CA MET A 167 14.41 10.39 -8.19
C MET A 167 15.49 10.07 -9.23
N ALA A 168 16.57 10.85 -9.34
CA ALA A 168 17.71 10.46 -10.16
C ALA A 168 18.35 9.14 -9.66
N ASN A 169 18.73 8.28 -10.61
CA ASN A 169 19.42 7.02 -10.36
C ASN A 169 20.81 7.02 -11.01
N PRO A 170 21.82 6.33 -10.41
CA PRO A 170 21.79 5.65 -9.12
C PRO A 170 21.94 6.59 -7.91
N ASP A 171 22.40 7.81 -8.14
CA ASP A 171 22.59 8.83 -7.11
C ASP A 171 21.57 9.95 -7.27
N PRO A 172 20.81 10.30 -6.21
CA PRO A 172 19.74 11.30 -6.27
C PRO A 172 20.28 12.72 -6.42
N GLU A 173 19.39 13.65 -6.76
CA GLU A 173 19.69 15.09 -6.80
C GLU A 173 20.23 15.63 -5.47
N ILE A 174 19.79 15.05 -4.35
CA ILE A 174 20.25 15.28 -2.99
C ILE A 174 19.88 14.05 -2.14
N THR A 175 20.71 13.67 -1.17
CA THR A 175 20.40 12.51 -0.31
C THR A 175 19.50 12.86 0.87
N PRO A 176 18.76 11.89 1.46
CA PRO A 176 18.00 12.10 2.69
C PRO A 176 18.85 12.62 3.86
N GLU A 177 20.11 12.19 3.99
CA GLU A 177 21.02 12.66 5.05
C GLU A 177 21.45 14.11 4.82
N GLU A 178 21.64 14.53 3.57
CA GLU A 178 21.88 15.93 3.23
C GLU A 178 20.68 16.80 3.60
N VAL A 179 19.47 16.38 3.24
CA VAL A 179 18.24 17.11 3.60
C VAL A 179 18.03 17.15 5.10
N ALA A 180 18.23 16.05 5.82
CA ALA A 180 18.06 15.99 7.28
C ALA A 180 19.01 16.93 8.05
N ARG A 181 20.17 17.30 7.47
CA ARG A 181 21.06 18.32 8.05
C ARG A 181 20.55 19.76 7.84
N ILE A 182 19.64 19.96 6.90
CA ILE A 182 19.15 21.28 6.46
C ILE A 182 17.75 21.55 7.02
N ARG A 183 16.89 20.53 7.02
CA ARG A 183 15.46 20.55 7.37
C ARG A 183 15.12 19.31 8.18
N ASP A 184 14.43 19.49 9.29
CA ASP A 184 13.86 18.43 10.13
C ASP A 184 12.38 18.15 9.83
N ASP A 185 11.76 18.98 8.99
CA ASP A 185 10.34 18.96 8.68
C ASP A 185 10.01 18.47 7.26
N ALA A 186 11.02 18.10 6.47
CA ALA A 186 10.87 17.67 5.08
C ALA A 186 10.33 16.24 4.96
N ILE A 187 9.48 16.00 3.96
CA ILE A 187 9.12 14.64 3.51
C ILE A 187 9.98 14.32 2.30
N MET A 188 10.76 13.25 2.39
CA MET A 188 11.71 12.82 1.36
C MET A 188 11.27 11.53 0.69
N ALA A 189 11.39 11.46 -0.63
CA ALA A 189 11.27 10.25 -1.43
C ALA A 189 12.41 10.17 -2.45
N THR A 190 12.90 8.96 -2.75
CA THR A 190 14.00 8.76 -3.72
C THR A 190 13.76 7.55 -4.61
N GLY A 191 14.54 7.38 -5.68
CA GLY A 191 14.52 6.15 -6.49
C GLY A 191 15.20 4.93 -5.85
N ARG A 192 15.98 5.14 -4.78
CA ARG A 192 16.84 4.10 -4.20
C ARG A 192 16.13 3.23 -3.17
N SER A 193 16.44 1.94 -3.16
CA SER A 193 15.81 0.94 -2.29
C SER A 193 16.31 0.95 -0.85
N ASP A 194 17.46 1.57 -0.59
CA ASP A 194 18.04 1.70 0.75
C ASP A 194 17.44 2.86 1.56
N TYR A 195 16.55 3.65 0.95
CA TYR A 195 15.86 4.76 1.61
C TYR A 195 14.36 4.52 1.77
N PRO A 196 13.72 5.16 2.77
CA PRO A 196 12.27 5.21 2.87
C PRO A 196 11.63 5.85 1.63
N ASN A 197 10.33 5.60 1.45
CA ASN A 197 9.54 6.21 0.37
C ASN A 197 10.15 6.02 -1.02
N GLN A 198 10.52 4.78 -1.35
CA GLN A 198 11.11 4.46 -2.64
C GLN A 198 10.10 4.65 -3.77
N VAL A 199 10.41 5.52 -4.73
CA VAL A 199 9.71 5.65 -6.01
C VAL A 199 10.30 4.62 -6.96
N ASN A 200 9.67 3.44 -7.04
CA ASN A 200 10.13 2.33 -7.89
C ASN A 200 9.00 1.78 -8.75
N ASN A 201 9.23 1.72 -10.05
CA ASN A 201 8.25 1.29 -11.05
C ASN A 201 7.74 -0.14 -10.85
N VAL A 202 8.47 -0.99 -10.12
CA VAL A 202 8.02 -2.34 -9.72
C VAL A 202 6.70 -2.34 -8.96
N LEU A 203 6.37 -1.23 -8.29
CA LEU A 203 5.08 -1.03 -7.61
C LEU A 203 3.91 -0.79 -8.59
N GLY A 204 4.21 -0.46 -9.85
CA GLY A 204 3.26 -0.07 -10.87
C GLY A 204 3.07 -1.14 -11.94
N PHE A 205 4.05 -1.28 -12.85
CA PHE A 205 3.85 -1.97 -14.12
C PHE A 205 3.26 -3.39 -14.03
N PRO A 206 3.68 -4.28 -13.09
CA PRO A 206 3.17 -5.65 -13.07
C PRO A 206 1.66 -5.66 -12.81
N TYR A 207 1.20 -4.77 -11.94
CA TYR A 207 -0.17 -4.72 -11.46
C TYR A 207 -1.08 -3.92 -12.38
N ILE A 208 -0.56 -2.84 -12.98
CA ILE A 208 -1.27 -2.08 -14.02
C ILE A 208 -1.56 -2.99 -15.23
N PHE A 209 -0.54 -3.72 -15.70
CA PHE A 209 -0.75 -4.69 -16.77
C PHE A 209 -1.71 -5.79 -16.34
N ARG A 210 -1.61 -6.31 -15.11
CA ARG A 210 -2.51 -7.36 -14.63
C ARG A 210 -3.99 -6.95 -14.78
N GLY A 211 -4.34 -5.76 -14.25
CA GLY A 211 -5.69 -5.21 -14.35
C GLY A 211 -6.11 -4.95 -15.79
N ALA A 212 -5.26 -4.28 -16.57
CA ALA A 212 -5.54 -3.98 -17.98
C ALA A 212 -5.76 -5.25 -18.83
N LEU A 213 -4.96 -6.29 -18.61
CA LEU A 213 -5.04 -7.55 -19.35
C LEU A 213 -6.29 -8.36 -18.99
N ASP A 214 -6.72 -8.37 -17.72
CA ASP A 214 -7.87 -9.18 -17.29
C ASP A 214 -9.20 -8.67 -17.86
N VAL A 215 -9.33 -7.35 -18.05
CA VAL A 215 -10.47 -6.72 -18.76
C VAL A 215 -10.22 -6.55 -20.27
N ARG A 216 -9.08 -7.05 -20.77
CA ARG A 216 -8.63 -6.90 -22.15
C ARG A 216 -8.70 -5.45 -22.63
N ALA A 217 -8.20 -4.50 -21.84
CA ALA A 217 -8.22 -3.08 -22.19
C ALA A 217 -7.55 -2.83 -23.56
N ARG A 218 -8.06 -1.89 -24.35
CA ARG A 218 -7.44 -1.47 -25.63
C ARG A 218 -6.18 -0.62 -25.40
N GLN A 219 -6.16 0.13 -24.30
CA GLN A 219 -5.09 1.04 -23.93
C GLN A 219 -5.02 1.20 -22.42
N ILE A 220 -3.90 1.77 -21.93
CA ILE A 220 -3.80 2.30 -20.57
C ILE A 220 -3.96 3.83 -20.67
N ASN A 221 -5.12 4.34 -20.29
CA ASN A 221 -5.45 5.77 -20.34
C ASN A 221 -5.21 6.46 -18.99
N ASP A 222 -5.41 7.78 -18.93
CA ASP A 222 -5.10 8.54 -17.71
C ASP A 222 -6.02 8.18 -16.54
N ALA A 223 -7.29 7.84 -16.78
CA ALA A 223 -8.18 7.35 -15.73
C ALA A 223 -7.61 6.10 -15.03
N MET A 224 -7.05 5.16 -15.80
CA MET A 224 -6.39 3.97 -15.25
C MET A 224 -5.11 4.31 -14.47
N LYS A 225 -4.30 5.25 -14.95
CA LYS A 225 -3.07 5.70 -14.26
C LYS A 225 -3.40 6.40 -12.93
N ILE A 226 -4.41 7.26 -12.94
CA ILE A 226 -4.90 7.95 -11.73
C ILE A 226 -5.45 6.95 -10.73
N ALA A 227 -6.24 5.97 -11.19
CA ALA A 227 -6.75 4.91 -10.31
C ALA A 227 -5.62 4.06 -9.69
N ALA A 228 -4.55 3.78 -10.45
CA ALA A 228 -3.38 3.09 -9.91
C ALA A 228 -2.64 3.94 -8.86
N ALA A 229 -2.44 5.23 -9.11
CA ALA A 229 -1.80 6.14 -8.17
C ALA A 229 -2.60 6.28 -6.86
N GLN A 230 -3.93 6.41 -6.97
CA GLN A 230 -4.82 6.47 -5.81
C GLN A 230 -4.80 5.16 -5.01
N ALA A 231 -4.88 4.02 -5.69
CA ALA A 231 -4.86 2.72 -5.00
C ALA A 231 -3.52 2.46 -4.28
N LEU A 232 -2.39 2.91 -4.84
CA LEU A 232 -1.10 2.86 -4.14
C LEU A 232 -1.08 3.79 -2.92
N ALA A 233 -1.62 5.00 -3.05
CA ALA A 233 -1.69 5.97 -1.97
C ALA A 233 -2.55 5.43 -0.81
N ASP A 234 -3.72 4.88 -1.12
CA ASP A 234 -4.64 4.27 -0.16
C ASP A 234 -4.00 3.07 0.55
N LEU A 235 -3.31 2.20 -0.21
CA LEU A 235 -2.63 1.03 0.35
C LEU A 235 -1.55 1.39 1.38
N ALA A 236 -0.83 2.50 1.18
CA ALA A 236 0.16 2.99 2.13
C ALA A 236 -0.45 3.48 3.45
N ARG A 237 -1.76 3.80 3.47
CA ARG A 237 -2.50 4.22 4.66
C ARG A 237 -3.08 3.04 5.46
N GLU A 238 -3.16 1.87 4.85
CA GLU A 238 -3.64 0.65 5.49
C GLU A 238 -2.57 -0.01 6.36
N ASP A 239 -3.00 -0.69 7.42
CA ASP A 239 -2.12 -1.46 8.30
C ASP A 239 -1.32 -2.53 7.52
N VAL A 240 0.00 -2.51 7.74
CA VAL A 240 0.93 -3.39 7.03
C VAL A 240 0.86 -4.83 7.60
N PRO A 241 0.67 -5.88 6.75
CA PRO A 241 0.67 -7.28 7.17
C PRO A 241 1.98 -7.75 7.81
N ASP A 242 1.91 -8.83 8.60
CA ASP A 242 3.07 -9.42 9.29
C ASP A 242 4.17 -9.87 8.33
N ASP A 243 3.81 -10.45 7.18
CA ASP A 243 4.76 -10.86 6.14
C ASP A 243 5.68 -9.71 5.68
N VAL A 244 5.12 -8.50 5.60
CA VAL A 244 5.86 -7.30 5.22
C VAL A 244 6.70 -6.80 6.39
N ALA A 245 6.16 -6.80 7.62
CA ALA A 245 6.94 -6.43 8.81
C ALA A 245 8.16 -7.36 9.00
N ALA A 246 8.01 -8.65 8.72
CA ALA A 246 9.10 -9.63 8.79
C ALA A 246 10.20 -9.35 7.75
N ALA A 247 9.83 -8.93 6.52
CA ALA A 247 10.79 -8.55 5.48
C ALA A 247 11.59 -7.29 5.84
N TYR A 248 11.04 -6.42 6.69
CA TYR A 248 11.65 -5.16 7.15
C TYR A 248 12.20 -5.25 8.58
N GLN A 249 12.84 -6.38 8.92
CA GLN A 249 13.54 -6.61 10.20
C GLN A 249 12.64 -6.41 11.44
N GLY A 250 11.34 -6.69 11.33
CA GLY A 250 10.37 -6.55 12.41
C GLY A 250 9.87 -5.12 12.64
N ASN A 251 10.36 -4.13 11.89
CA ASN A 251 9.82 -2.78 11.95
C ASN A 251 8.57 -2.71 11.06
N ARG A 252 7.39 -2.53 11.66
CA ARG A 252 6.13 -2.40 10.92
C ARG A 252 5.99 -0.96 10.41
N PRO A 253 6.15 -0.71 9.10
CA PRO A 253 5.99 0.64 8.55
C PRO A 253 4.57 1.14 8.85
N ARG A 254 4.45 2.40 9.24
CA ARG A 254 3.18 3.06 9.52
C ARG A 254 3.10 4.33 8.70
N PHE A 255 1.92 4.61 8.17
CA PHE A 255 1.66 5.82 7.41
C PHE A 255 2.20 7.07 8.13
N GLY A 256 3.03 7.83 7.42
CA GLY A 256 3.71 8.99 7.98
C GLY A 256 4.86 9.50 7.09
N PRO A 257 5.65 10.48 7.53
CA PRO A 257 6.71 11.10 6.72
C PRO A 257 7.74 10.12 6.13
N GLN A 258 7.96 8.97 6.78
CA GLN A 258 8.88 7.93 6.32
C GLN A 258 8.18 6.74 5.62
N TYR A 259 6.86 6.81 5.44
CA TYR A 259 6.08 5.78 4.74
C TYR A 259 4.84 6.41 4.08
N ILE A 260 5.05 6.99 2.89
CA ILE A 260 4.01 7.56 2.02
C ILE A 260 3.75 6.71 0.77
N ILE A 261 4.59 5.72 0.50
CA ILE A 261 4.49 4.79 -0.64
C ILE A 261 4.66 3.37 -0.09
N PRO A 262 3.81 2.40 -0.50
CA PRO A 262 3.97 1.02 -0.07
C PRO A 262 5.31 0.45 -0.56
N VAL A 263 5.78 -0.58 0.13
CA VAL A 263 7.07 -1.21 -0.18
C VAL A 263 6.97 -2.20 -1.34
N PRO A 264 8.07 -2.40 -2.10
CA PRO A 264 8.12 -3.46 -3.10
C PRO A 264 7.74 -4.82 -2.49
N PHE A 265 7.06 -5.64 -3.28
CA PHE A 265 6.59 -6.97 -2.87
C PHE A 265 5.57 -6.98 -1.71
N ASP A 266 4.93 -5.84 -1.40
CA ASP A 266 3.78 -5.85 -0.51
C ASP A 266 2.70 -6.80 -1.10
N PRO A 267 2.31 -7.85 -0.35
CA PRO A 267 1.39 -8.88 -0.78
C PRO A 267 0.03 -8.37 -1.22
N ARG A 268 -0.38 -7.18 -0.76
CA ARG A 268 -1.66 -6.55 -1.06
C ARG A 268 -1.69 -5.85 -2.41
N LEU A 269 -0.53 -5.56 -3.01
CA LEU A 269 -0.45 -4.89 -4.32
C LEU A 269 -1.20 -5.66 -5.41
N ILE A 270 -1.16 -7.00 -5.36
CA ILE A 270 -1.79 -7.87 -6.36
C ILE A 270 -3.31 -7.77 -6.39
N SER A 271 -3.95 -7.35 -5.30
CA SER A 271 -5.41 -7.23 -5.22
C SER A 271 -5.89 -5.78 -5.11
N ALA A 272 -5.05 -4.84 -4.68
CA ALA A 272 -5.39 -3.42 -4.66
C ALA A 272 -5.33 -2.78 -6.05
N ILE A 273 -4.17 -2.86 -6.72
CA ILE A 273 -3.90 -2.08 -7.93
C ILE A 273 -4.63 -2.63 -9.16
N PRO A 274 -4.61 -3.95 -9.46
CA PRO A 274 -5.30 -4.46 -10.65
C PRO A 274 -6.80 -4.26 -10.60
N VAL A 275 -7.42 -4.33 -9.41
CA VAL A 275 -8.86 -4.09 -9.23
C VAL A 275 -9.21 -2.64 -9.53
N ALA A 276 -8.42 -1.68 -9.04
CA ALA A 276 -8.62 -0.27 -9.34
C ALA A 276 -8.44 0.04 -10.83
N VAL A 277 -7.40 -0.52 -11.45
CA VAL A 277 -7.12 -0.35 -12.88
C VAL A 277 -8.20 -1.00 -13.76
N ALA A 278 -8.66 -2.21 -13.43
CA ALA A 278 -9.73 -2.89 -14.14
C ALA A 278 -11.05 -2.10 -14.08
N ARG A 279 -11.40 -1.58 -12.89
CA ARG A 279 -12.56 -0.70 -12.71
C ARG A 279 -12.47 0.54 -13.60
N ALA A 280 -11.37 1.27 -13.52
CA ALA A 280 -11.17 2.49 -14.32
C ALA A 280 -11.17 2.20 -15.83
N ALA A 281 -10.65 1.05 -16.25
CA ALA A 281 -10.69 0.62 -17.65
C ALA A 281 -12.13 0.36 -18.14
N MET A 282 -12.99 -0.23 -17.30
CA MET A 282 -14.41 -0.43 -17.60
C MET A 282 -15.16 0.92 -17.65
N GLU A 283 -14.98 1.76 -16.64
CA GLU A 283 -15.65 3.08 -16.53
C GLU A 283 -15.27 4.03 -17.68
N SER A 284 -14.02 3.99 -18.12
CA SER A 284 -13.54 4.81 -19.24
C SER A 284 -13.84 4.22 -20.62
N GLY A 285 -14.46 3.03 -20.70
CA GLY A 285 -14.73 2.33 -21.96
C GLY A 285 -13.49 1.76 -22.66
N ALA A 286 -12.35 1.69 -21.98
CA ALA A 286 -11.15 1.06 -22.50
C ALA A 286 -11.23 -0.47 -22.48
N ALA A 287 -12.00 -1.05 -21.57
CA ALA A 287 -12.21 -2.49 -21.42
C ALA A 287 -12.95 -3.11 -22.61
N ARG A 288 -12.64 -4.37 -22.92
CA ARG A 288 -13.40 -5.22 -23.86
C ARG A 288 -14.08 -6.40 -23.20
N ARG A 289 -13.83 -6.59 -21.91
CA ARG A 289 -14.42 -7.61 -21.07
C ARG A 289 -14.72 -6.98 -19.72
N ASP A 290 -15.95 -7.15 -19.27
CA ASP A 290 -16.37 -6.65 -17.97
C ASP A 290 -16.14 -7.70 -16.87
N ILE A 291 -15.80 -7.21 -15.68
CA ILE A 291 -15.73 -7.97 -14.44
C ILE A 291 -16.89 -7.47 -13.58
N THR A 292 -17.91 -8.32 -13.39
CA THR A 292 -19.15 -7.94 -12.70
C THR A 292 -19.02 -7.91 -11.18
N ASP A 293 -18.10 -8.70 -10.62
CA ASP A 293 -17.82 -8.78 -9.18
C ASP A 293 -16.33 -8.49 -8.95
N LEU A 294 -16.03 -7.22 -8.67
CA LEU A 294 -14.67 -6.76 -8.42
C LEU A 294 -14.10 -7.30 -7.11
N ASP A 295 -14.95 -7.62 -6.13
CA ASP A 295 -14.52 -8.19 -4.86
C ASP A 295 -14.08 -9.65 -5.05
N ALA A 296 -14.84 -10.43 -5.83
CA ALA A 296 -14.45 -11.78 -6.22
C ALA A 296 -13.15 -11.79 -7.03
N TYR A 297 -12.99 -10.84 -7.95
CA TYR A 297 -11.74 -10.67 -8.70
C TYR A 297 -10.55 -10.35 -7.79
N GLY A 298 -10.70 -9.44 -6.81
CA GLY A 298 -9.67 -9.15 -5.81
C GLY A 298 -9.29 -10.37 -4.96
N ARG A 299 -10.28 -11.19 -4.58
CA ARG A 299 -10.05 -12.48 -3.88
C ARG A 299 -9.29 -13.48 -4.75
N GLU A 300 -9.68 -13.61 -6.02
CA GLU A 300 -9.01 -14.50 -6.98
C GLU A 300 -7.54 -14.11 -7.15
N LEU A 301 -7.25 -12.82 -7.33
CA LEU A 301 -5.88 -12.32 -7.47
C LEU A 301 -5.03 -12.58 -6.23
N SER A 302 -5.58 -12.35 -5.04
CA SER A 302 -4.91 -12.65 -3.78
C SER A 302 -4.55 -14.15 -3.69
N ALA A 303 -5.45 -15.03 -4.15
CA ALA A 303 -5.23 -16.48 -4.14
C ALA A 303 -4.17 -16.96 -5.14
N ARG A 304 -3.84 -16.18 -6.18
CA ARG A 304 -2.78 -16.56 -7.16
C ARG A 304 -1.37 -16.51 -6.58
N ARG A 305 -1.14 -15.79 -5.48
CA ARG A 305 0.19 -15.69 -4.83
C ARG A 305 0.54 -16.94 -4.03
N ASP A 306 -0.47 -17.65 -3.53
CA ASP A 306 -0.29 -18.84 -2.70
C ASP A 306 -1.36 -19.89 -3.09
N PRO A 307 -0.98 -21.03 -3.70
CA PRO A 307 -1.92 -22.10 -4.06
C PRO A 307 -2.76 -22.63 -2.88
N ILE A 308 -2.26 -22.50 -1.64
CA ILE A 308 -2.98 -22.87 -0.43
C ILE A 308 -4.06 -21.83 -0.11
N ALA A 309 -3.87 -20.57 -0.49
CA ALA A 309 -4.84 -19.49 -0.23
C ALA A 309 -6.20 -19.74 -0.89
N ALA A 310 -6.28 -20.40 -2.06
CA ALA A 310 -7.57 -20.79 -2.64
C ALA A 310 -8.32 -21.80 -1.76
N THR A 311 -7.59 -22.75 -1.15
CA THR A 311 -8.15 -23.73 -0.21
C THR A 311 -8.56 -23.06 1.09
N THR A 312 -7.70 -22.20 1.65
CA THR A 312 -7.97 -21.41 2.85
C THR A 312 -9.13 -20.45 2.64
N GLN A 313 -9.27 -19.85 1.46
CA GLN A 313 -10.38 -18.97 1.10
C GLN A 313 -11.70 -19.73 1.06
N GLY A 314 -11.73 -20.94 0.48
CA GLY A 314 -12.90 -21.81 0.53
C GLY A 314 -13.32 -22.17 1.97
N ILE A 315 -12.33 -22.34 2.86
CA ILE A 315 -12.58 -22.54 4.30
C ILE A 315 -13.18 -21.27 4.92
N TYR A 316 -12.60 -20.09 4.69
CA TYR A 316 -13.12 -18.82 5.21
C TYR A 316 -14.54 -18.52 4.74
N ASP A 317 -14.85 -18.73 3.46
CA ASP A 317 -16.20 -18.48 2.94
C ASP A 317 -17.24 -19.44 3.54
N ARG A 318 -16.84 -20.68 3.83
CA ARG A 318 -17.69 -21.63 4.55
C ARG A 318 -17.91 -21.19 6.00
N VAL A 319 -16.87 -20.70 6.68
CA VAL A 319 -16.98 -20.19 8.06
C VAL A 319 -17.82 -18.92 8.11
N ARG A 320 -17.69 -17.99 7.16
CA ARG A 320 -18.55 -16.79 7.09
C ARG A 320 -20.04 -17.12 6.94
N ARG A 321 -20.36 -18.19 6.18
CA ARG A 321 -21.74 -18.68 6.05
C ARG A 321 -22.26 -19.35 7.33
N PHE A 322 -21.36 -19.90 8.15
CA PHE A 322 -21.67 -20.57 9.40
C PHE A 322 -20.73 -20.08 10.51
N PRO A 323 -20.91 -18.83 10.98
CA PRO A 323 -19.96 -18.19 11.90
C PRO A 323 -19.75 -19.02 13.17
N LYS A 324 -18.51 -19.04 13.67
CA LYS A 324 -18.08 -19.91 14.77
C LYS A 324 -17.76 -19.15 16.04
N ARG A 325 -18.05 -19.77 17.18
CA ARG A 325 -17.66 -19.27 18.51
C ARG A 325 -16.32 -19.89 18.89
N VAL A 326 -15.25 -19.09 18.93
CA VAL A 326 -13.88 -19.59 19.13
C VAL A 326 -13.27 -19.01 20.39
N VAL A 327 -12.73 -19.87 21.26
CA VAL A 327 -12.04 -19.46 22.49
C VAL A 327 -10.58 -19.17 22.20
N PHE A 328 -10.12 -17.97 22.56
CA PHE A 328 -8.72 -17.57 22.55
C PHE A 328 -8.20 -17.66 23.99
N ALA A 329 -7.54 -18.77 24.31
CA ALA A 329 -7.29 -19.20 25.68
C ALA A 329 -6.33 -18.29 26.47
N GLU A 330 -5.44 -17.57 25.78
CA GLU A 330 -4.35 -16.77 26.37
C GLU A 330 -4.53 -15.28 26.07
N ALA A 331 -5.77 -14.78 26.21
CA ALA A 331 -6.15 -13.43 25.78
C ALA A 331 -5.51 -12.28 26.58
N GLU A 332 -4.73 -12.57 27.62
CA GLU A 332 -3.91 -11.57 28.32
C GLU A 332 -2.72 -11.10 27.45
N GLU A 333 -2.37 -11.84 26.39
CA GLU A 333 -1.29 -11.52 25.44
C GLU A 333 -1.78 -10.68 24.25
N GLU A 334 -1.06 -9.62 23.89
CA GLU A 334 -1.43 -8.69 22.80
C GLU A 334 -1.69 -9.41 21.46
N GLN A 335 -0.80 -10.33 21.09
CA GLN A 335 -0.90 -11.08 19.84
C GLN A 335 -2.19 -11.92 19.75
N VAL A 336 -2.64 -12.47 20.88
CA VAL A 336 -3.86 -13.27 20.96
C VAL A 336 -5.10 -12.38 20.79
N MET A 337 -5.09 -11.19 21.41
CA MET A 337 -6.14 -10.19 21.22
C MET A 337 -6.24 -9.72 19.77
N ARG A 338 -5.10 -9.44 19.12
CA ARG A 338 -5.07 -9.05 17.70
C ARG A 338 -5.62 -10.16 16.80
N ALA A 339 -5.30 -11.42 17.08
CA ALA A 339 -5.85 -12.57 16.34
C ALA A 339 -7.37 -12.67 16.51
N ALA A 340 -7.90 -12.51 17.72
CA ALA A 340 -9.34 -12.51 18.00
C ALA A 340 -10.09 -11.39 17.28
N ILE A 341 -9.51 -10.17 17.25
CA ILE A 341 -10.09 -9.03 16.54
C ILE A 341 -10.07 -9.25 15.03
N SER A 342 -8.97 -9.78 14.50
CA SER A 342 -8.88 -10.13 13.08
C SER A 342 -9.94 -11.18 12.70
N PHE A 343 -10.14 -12.20 13.54
CA PHE A 343 -11.18 -13.21 13.35
C PHE A 343 -12.58 -12.59 13.27
N CYS A 344 -12.93 -11.67 14.18
CA CYS A 344 -14.22 -10.98 14.18
C CYS A 344 -14.36 -10.03 12.98
N SER A 345 -13.32 -9.24 12.69
CA SER A 345 -13.31 -8.25 11.60
C SER A 345 -13.43 -8.90 10.22
N GLN A 346 -12.96 -10.13 10.07
CA GLN A 346 -13.12 -10.94 8.86
C GLN A 346 -14.50 -11.61 8.73
N GLY A 347 -15.39 -11.42 9.71
CA GLY A 347 -16.74 -11.98 9.73
C GLY A 347 -16.78 -13.49 10.01
N LEU A 348 -15.76 -14.03 10.69
CA LEU A 348 -15.64 -15.48 10.93
C LEU A 348 -16.46 -15.96 12.15
N GLY A 349 -16.87 -15.05 13.03
CA GLY A 349 -17.79 -15.32 14.14
C GLY A 349 -17.46 -14.54 15.41
N THR A 350 -17.75 -15.17 16.56
CA THR A 350 -17.53 -14.59 17.89
C THR A 350 -16.22 -15.09 18.46
N ALA A 351 -15.34 -14.17 18.87
CA ALA A 351 -14.13 -14.51 19.61
C ALA A 351 -14.35 -14.34 21.11
N ILE A 352 -14.08 -15.42 21.86
CA ILE A 352 -14.15 -15.44 23.32
C ILE A 352 -12.74 -15.28 23.86
N LEU A 353 -12.44 -14.12 24.42
CA LEU A 353 -11.20 -13.82 25.11
C LEU A 353 -11.23 -14.41 26.52
N LEU A 354 -10.41 -15.44 26.76
CA LEU A 354 -10.31 -16.09 28.08
C LEU A 354 -9.13 -15.50 28.86
N GLY A 355 -9.42 -14.92 30.02
CA GLY A 355 -8.41 -14.35 30.91
C GLY A 355 -9.02 -13.51 32.03
N ARG A 356 -8.18 -12.81 32.79
CA ARG A 356 -8.67 -11.90 33.82
C ARG A 356 -9.06 -10.56 33.21
N ASP A 357 -10.24 -10.05 33.59
CA ASP A 357 -10.85 -8.87 32.97
C ASP A 357 -9.98 -7.60 33.10
N ASP A 358 -9.37 -7.41 34.27
CA ASP A 358 -8.47 -6.29 34.57
C ASP A 358 -7.21 -6.32 33.68
N VAL A 359 -6.59 -7.49 33.55
CA VAL A 359 -5.35 -7.66 32.76
C VAL A 359 -5.62 -7.52 31.26
N ILE A 360 -6.72 -8.11 30.77
CA ILE A 360 -7.10 -7.98 29.35
C ILE A 360 -7.34 -6.51 28.99
N ARG A 361 -8.10 -5.78 29.82
CA ARG A 361 -8.38 -4.36 29.58
C ARG A 361 -7.12 -3.50 29.65
N GLU A 362 -6.24 -3.72 30.63
CA GLU A 362 -4.98 -2.98 30.74
C GLU A 362 -4.05 -3.21 29.54
N THR A 363 -3.88 -4.47 29.11
CA THR A 363 -3.03 -4.78 27.95
C THR A 363 -3.64 -4.18 26.67
N ALA A 364 -4.96 -4.22 26.52
CA ALA A 364 -5.63 -3.63 25.36
C ALA A 364 -5.45 -2.11 25.30
N GLU A 365 -5.60 -1.40 26.42
CA GLU A 365 -5.36 0.05 26.48
C GLU A 365 -3.93 0.41 26.08
N LYS A 366 -2.93 -0.31 26.63
CA LYS A 366 -1.50 -0.08 26.28
C LYS A 366 -1.20 -0.34 24.81
N ALA A 367 -1.87 -1.33 24.21
CA ALA A 367 -1.69 -1.71 22.81
C ALA A 367 -2.55 -0.89 21.83
N GLY A 368 -3.39 0.03 22.33
CA GLY A 368 -4.34 0.79 21.51
C GLY A 368 -5.42 -0.09 20.87
N ILE A 369 -5.83 -1.15 21.56
CA ILE A 369 -6.79 -2.14 21.08
C ILE A 369 -8.17 -1.84 21.64
N ASP A 370 -9.16 -1.70 20.76
CA ASP A 370 -10.57 -1.53 21.13
C ASP A 370 -11.27 -2.88 21.27
N LEU A 371 -11.70 -3.20 22.50
CA LEU A 371 -12.39 -4.43 22.86
C LEU A 371 -13.92 -4.33 22.82
N GLU A 372 -14.48 -3.13 22.73
CA GLU A 372 -15.94 -2.90 22.74
C GLU A 372 -16.53 -3.08 21.32
N ARG A 373 -16.01 -4.09 20.60
CA ARG A 373 -16.37 -4.41 19.21
C ARG A 373 -17.41 -5.52 19.14
N PRO A 374 -18.33 -5.47 18.15
CA PRO A 374 -19.25 -6.58 17.91
C PRO A 374 -18.50 -7.89 17.67
N GLY A 375 -18.92 -8.95 18.37
CA GLY A 375 -18.34 -10.29 18.23
C GLY A 375 -17.21 -10.60 19.21
N ILE A 376 -16.78 -9.67 20.06
CA ILE A 376 -15.84 -9.93 21.15
C ILE A 376 -16.62 -10.21 22.45
N GLU A 377 -16.30 -11.32 23.09
CA GLU A 377 -16.78 -11.67 24.44
C GLU A 377 -15.59 -11.91 25.36
N ILE A 378 -15.64 -11.41 26.60
CA ILE A 378 -14.61 -11.69 27.61
C ILE A 378 -15.18 -12.67 28.62
N ILE A 379 -14.46 -13.77 28.87
CA ILE A 379 -14.80 -14.74 29.90
C ILE A 379 -13.65 -14.85 30.89
N ASN A 380 -14.01 -14.76 32.17
CA ASN A 380 -13.09 -14.93 33.26
C ASN A 380 -13.45 -16.20 34.05
N ALA A 381 -12.54 -17.18 34.01
CA ALA A 381 -12.72 -18.48 34.64
C ALA A 381 -13.00 -18.40 36.16
N ARG A 382 -12.55 -17.32 36.83
CA ARG A 382 -12.74 -17.15 38.29
C ARG A 382 -14.17 -16.80 38.70
N ILE A 383 -14.91 -16.14 37.82
CA ILE A 383 -16.27 -15.63 38.10
C ILE A 383 -17.33 -16.24 37.18
N SER A 384 -16.94 -17.18 36.32
CA SER A 384 -17.86 -17.85 35.41
C SER A 384 -18.87 -18.71 36.16
N ASN A 385 -20.15 -18.58 35.80
CA ASN A 385 -21.24 -19.40 36.34
C ASN A 385 -21.27 -20.84 35.78
N ARG A 386 -20.39 -21.16 34.82
CA ARG A 386 -20.30 -22.50 34.19
C ARG A 386 -19.26 -23.40 34.86
N VAL A 387 -18.51 -22.89 35.83
CA VAL A 387 -17.39 -23.58 36.47
C VAL A 387 -17.79 -24.95 37.02
N ASP A 388 -18.90 -25.04 37.75
CA ASP A 388 -19.36 -26.32 38.32
C ASP A 388 -19.67 -27.35 37.22
N THR A 389 -20.32 -26.91 36.13
CA THR A 389 -20.59 -27.77 34.97
C THR A 389 -19.30 -28.30 34.34
N TYR A 390 -18.26 -27.47 34.26
CA TYR A 390 -16.97 -27.87 33.71
C TYR A 390 -16.21 -28.83 34.62
N ILE A 391 -16.27 -28.61 35.93
CA ILE A 391 -15.68 -29.51 36.94
C ILE A 391 -16.35 -30.88 36.87
N ASP A 392 -17.69 -30.93 36.88
CA ASP A 392 -18.44 -32.19 36.84
C ASP A 392 -18.14 -32.98 35.56
N PHE A 393 -18.13 -32.30 34.41
CA PHE A 393 -17.79 -32.91 33.13
C PHE A 393 -16.37 -33.49 33.13
N LEU A 394 -15.38 -32.70 33.55
CA LEU A 394 -13.99 -33.11 33.52
C LEU A 394 -13.70 -34.21 34.57
N TYR A 395 -14.33 -34.13 35.74
CA TYR A 395 -14.20 -35.14 36.80
C TYR A 395 -14.80 -36.48 36.37
N ALA A 396 -15.97 -36.47 35.73
CA ALA A 396 -16.59 -37.68 35.21
C ALA A 396 -15.65 -38.49 34.30
N ARG A 397 -14.78 -37.80 33.54
CA ARG A 397 -13.78 -38.39 32.65
C ARG A 397 -12.49 -38.79 33.36
N LEU A 398 -11.96 -37.93 34.22
CA LEU A 398 -10.62 -38.09 34.80
C LEU A 398 -10.59 -38.91 36.09
N GLN A 399 -11.74 -39.11 36.75
CA GLN A 399 -11.80 -39.94 37.96
C GLN A 399 -11.30 -41.38 37.74
N ARG A 400 -11.51 -41.94 36.54
CA ARG A 400 -11.03 -43.29 36.19
C ARG A 400 -9.52 -43.35 35.93
N HIS A 401 -8.89 -42.19 35.77
CA HIS A 401 -7.44 -42.03 35.64
C HIS A 401 -6.78 -41.63 36.98
N GLY A 402 -7.52 -41.68 38.09
CA GLY A 402 -6.99 -41.48 39.43
C GLY A 402 -6.99 -40.03 39.95
N LEU A 403 -7.55 -39.07 39.20
CA LEU A 403 -7.68 -37.69 39.68
C LEU A 403 -8.82 -37.54 40.69
N LEU A 404 -8.58 -36.82 41.78
CA LEU A 404 -9.61 -36.47 42.76
C LEU A 404 -10.40 -35.22 42.30
N LEU A 405 -11.59 -35.03 42.85
CA LEU A 405 -12.43 -33.85 42.55
C LEU A 405 -11.68 -32.54 42.76
N ARG A 406 -10.90 -32.43 43.85
CA ARG A 406 -10.07 -31.26 44.16
C ARG A 406 -8.99 -30.98 43.09
N ASP A 407 -8.47 -32.03 42.44
CA ASP A 407 -7.43 -31.88 41.43
C ASP A 407 -8.05 -31.32 40.14
N VAL A 408 -9.25 -31.78 39.80
CA VAL A 408 -10.04 -31.26 38.67
C VAL A 408 -10.50 -29.82 38.90
N GLN A 409 -10.95 -29.48 40.12
CA GLN A 409 -11.25 -28.10 40.52
C GLN A 409 -10.05 -27.19 40.27
N ARG A 410 -8.84 -27.63 40.67
CA ARG A 410 -7.62 -26.86 40.42
C ARG A 410 -7.35 -26.66 38.93
N LEU A 411 -7.56 -27.68 38.10
CA LEU A 411 -7.38 -27.57 36.64
C LEU A 411 -8.32 -26.53 36.04
N ILE A 412 -9.62 -26.57 36.36
CA ILE A 412 -10.60 -25.62 35.83
C ILE A 412 -10.34 -24.20 36.32
N HIS A 413 -10.00 -24.00 37.61
CA HIS A 413 -9.81 -22.66 38.16
C HIS A 413 -8.51 -21.98 37.74
N HIS A 414 -7.44 -22.74 37.52
CA HIS A 414 -6.10 -22.16 37.33
C HIS A 414 -5.52 -22.37 35.94
N ASP A 415 -6.03 -23.32 35.15
CA ASP A 415 -5.52 -23.59 33.82
C ASP A 415 -6.54 -23.20 32.74
N ARG A 416 -6.27 -22.04 32.15
CA ARG A 416 -7.03 -21.47 31.00
C ARG A 416 -7.21 -22.47 29.86
N ASN A 417 -6.26 -23.38 29.63
CA ASN A 417 -6.37 -24.37 28.56
C ASN A 417 -7.34 -25.49 28.90
N HIS A 418 -7.35 -25.96 30.15
CA HIS A 418 -8.33 -26.95 30.59
C HIS A 418 -9.73 -26.34 30.62
N PHE A 419 -9.85 -25.08 31.05
CA PHE A 419 -11.11 -24.34 30.99
C PHE A 419 -11.61 -24.21 29.55
N ALA A 420 -10.79 -23.67 28.63
CA ALA A 420 -11.12 -23.51 27.22
C ALA A 420 -11.46 -24.84 26.52
N ALA A 421 -10.68 -25.90 26.77
CA ALA A 421 -10.95 -27.23 26.21
C ALA A 421 -12.28 -27.79 26.71
N THR A 422 -12.62 -27.53 27.98
CA THR A 422 -13.89 -27.97 28.55
C THR A 422 -15.06 -27.20 27.95
N MET A 423 -14.92 -25.88 27.72
CA MET A 423 -15.92 -25.08 27.00
C MET A 423 -16.26 -25.69 25.64
N VAL A 424 -15.24 -26.10 24.87
CA VAL A 424 -15.44 -26.76 23.57
C VAL A 424 -16.13 -28.10 23.76
N ALA A 425 -15.69 -28.90 24.73
CA ALA A 425 -16.20 -30.24 24.95
C ALA A 425 -17.68 -30.29 25.39
N VAL A 426 -18.17 -29.24 26.06
CA VAL A 426 -19.57 -29.13 26.50
C VAL A 426 -20.45 -28.28 25.57
N GLY A 427 -19.88 -27.76 24.47
CA GLY A 427 -20.60 -27.03 23.43
C GLY A 427 -20.79 -25.52 23.68
N ASP A 428 -20.10 -24.95 24.66
CA ASP A 428 -20.13 -23.49 24.92
C ASP A 428 -19.26 -22.71 23.91
N ALA A 429 -18.38 -23.42 23.20
CA ALA A 429 -17.62 -22.93 22.05
C ALA A 429 -17.46 -24.02 20.98
N ASP A 430 -17.27 -23.62 19.73
CA ASP A 430 -17.04 -24.54 18.61
C ASP A 430 -15.57 -24.99 18.52
N ALA A 431 -14.63 -24.14 18.91
CA ALA A 431 -13.19 -24.39 18.83
C ALA A 431 -12.40 -23.57 19.85
N MET A 432 -11.12 -23.92 20.03
CA MET A 432 -10.17 -23.14 20.83
C MET A 432 -8.84 -22.94 20.10
N VAL A 433 -8.20 -21.82 20.38
CA VAL A 433 -6.85 -21.46 19.94
C VAL A 433 -5.99 -21.22 21.19
N THR A 434 -4.82 -21.85 21.23
CA THR A 434 -3.85 -21.79 22.33
C THR A 434 -2.45 -22.12 21.83
N GLY A 435 -1.42 -21.82 22.62
CA GLY A 435 -0.03 -22.23 22.39
C GLY A 435 0.98 -21.10 22.57
N THR A 436 0.51 -19.91 22.95
CA THR A 436 1.35 -18.72 23.10
C THR A 436 2.20 -18.76 24.36
N THR A 437 1.70 -19.36 25.45
CA THR A 437 2.39 -19.48 26.74
C THR A 437 2.82 -20.90 27.07
N ARG A 438 2.69 -21.82 26.11
CA ARG A 438 3.14 -23.22 26.24
C ARG A 438 4.20 -23.55 25.22
N ASN A 439 5.28 -24.18 25.70
CA ASN A 439 6.24 -24.80 24.81
C ASN A 439 5.61 -26.08 24.23
N TYR A 440 5.90 -26.40 22.96
CA TYR A 440 5.40 -27.61 22.31
C TYR A 440 5.98 -28.92 22.89
N ALA A 441 7.00 -28.80 23.76
CA ALA A 441 7.80 -29.89 24.29
C ALA A 441 7.18 -30.61 25.51
#